data_AF-A0A1Y2AW19-F1
#
_entry.id   AF-A0A1Y2AW19-F1
#
_cell.length_a   1.000
_cell.length_b   1.000
_cell.length_c   1.000
_cell.angle_alpha   90.00
_cell.angle_beta   90.00
_cell.angle_gamma   90.00
#
_symmetry.space_group_name_H-M   'P 1'
#
loop_
_entity.id
_entity.type
_entity.pdbx_description
1 polymer ?
#
loop_
_entity_poly.entity_id
_entity_poly.type
_entity_poly.pdbx_seq_one_letter_code
_entity_poly.pdbx_strand_id
1 'polypeptide(L)'
;MSEGKQFSNVWNKYNSLYVFWFGTCDIGWRIKGTNKEIIENLFNVIKRIYDVGARNILILGAPPLYRIPYRKNYNQCKGISDGECIEVLKKEVLEFNNEIIKLSKIFFKKYSYMNLIYYSTVNIFEDIIKNCYEYGFKDCINSWGGNKKRNVSDFFWANSHISYPANKILAKNINELLNSLNK
;
A
#
# COMPACT_ATOMS: atom_id res chain seq x y z
N MET A 1 6.52 5.15 -17.97
CA MET A 1 7.58 6.01 -17.41
C MET A 1 6.97 7.36 -17.13
N SER A 2 7.33 8.03 -16.03
CA SER A 2 6.89 9.40 -15.79
C SER A 2 7.50 10.33 -16.84
N GLU A 3 6.69 11.23 -17.38
CA GLU A 3 7.07 12.17 -18.43
C GLU A 3 8.29 13.01 -18.00
N GLY A 4 9.28 13.15 -18.89
CA GLY A 4 10.48 13.97 -18.66
C GLY A 4 11.58 13.36 -17.76
N LYS A 5 11.51 12.07 -17.39
CA LYS A 5 12.59 11.40 -16.64
C LYS A 5 13.44 10.51 -17.55
N GLN A 6 14.77 10.69 -17.51
CA GLN A 6 15.71 9.77 -18.15
C GLN A 6 15.69 8.41 -17.45
N PHE A 7 15.63 7.34 -18.22
CA PHE A 7 15.87 6.00 -17.73
C PHE A 7 17.35 5.86 -17.36
N SER A 8 17.65 5.60 -16.08
CA SER A 8 19.00 5.28 -15.62
C SER A 8 19.15 3.77 -15.50
N ASN A 9 20.09 3.19 -16.24
CA ASN A 9 20.50 1.79 -16.09
C ASN A 9 21.57 1.60 -14.99
N VAL A 10 21.96 2.68 -14.29
CA VAL A 10 22.99 2.66 -13.25
C VAL A 10 22.32 2.73 -11.87
N TRP A 11 21.78 1.59 -11.44
CA TRP A 11 21.33 1.43 -10.06
C TRP A 11 22.45 0.81 -9.21
N ASN A 12 22.56 1.23 -7.96
CA ASN A 12 23.46 0.64 -6.99
C ASN A 12 22.86 0.73 -5.58
N LYS A 13 23.58 0.17 -4.60
CA LYS A 13 23.13 0.14 -3.20
C LYS A 13 22.96 1.50 -2.53
N TYR A 14 23.54 2.56 -3.08
CA TYR A 14 23.55 3.91 -2.50
C TYR A 14 22.54 4.86 -3.13
N ASN A 15 22.19 4.67 -4.41
CA ASN A 15 21.39 5.63 -5.17
C ASN A 15 19.95 5.15 -5.49
N SER A 16 19.57 3.96 -5.02
CA SER A 16 18.30 3.33 -5.41
C SER A 16 17.48 2.91 -4.21
N LEU A 17 16.19 3.23 -4.26
CA LEU A 17 15.15 2.75 -3.37
C LEU A 17 14.23 1.80 -4.13
N TYR A 18 14.08 0.57 -3.64
CA TYR A 18 13.18 -0.42 -4.19
C TYR A 18 11.86 -0.40 -3.44
N VAL A 19 10.77 -0.12 -4.14
CA VAL A 19 9.45 0.05 -3.53
C VAL A 19 8.56 -1.13 -3.89
N PHE A 20 8.02 -1.80 -2.87
CA PHE A 20 7.01 -2.84 -3.01
C PHE A 20 5.69 -2.36 -2.43
N TRP A 21 4.63 -2.40 -3.24
CA TRP A 21 3.27 -2.15 -2.78
C TRP A 21 2.34 -3.19 -3.39
N PHE A 22 1.87 -4.13 -2.57
CA PHE A 22 1.05 -5.26 -3.01
C PHE A 22 0.14 -5.72 -1.86
N GLY A 23 -0.73 -6.70 -2.12
CA GLY A 23 -1.61 -7.29 -1.11
C GLY A 23 -3.10 -7.05 -1.33
N THR A 24 -3.49 -5.98 -2.04
CA THR A 24 -4.93 -5.71 -2.27
C THR A 24 -5.61 -6.85 -3.03
N CYS A 25 -4.98 -7.35 -4.10
CA CYS A 25 -5.52 -8.48 -4.85
C CYS A 25 -5.43 -9.79 -4.06
N ASP A 26 -4.34 -9.98 -3.32
CA ASP A 26 -4.08 -11.16 -2.50
C ASP A 26 -5.02 -11.30 -1.30
N ILE A 27 -5.57 -10.21 -0.80
CA ILE A 27 -6.59 -10.22 0.26
C ILE A 27 -7.99 -10.26 -0.37
N GLY A 28 -8.27 -9.36 -1.32
CA GLY A 28 -9.62 -9.19 -1.86
C GLY A 28 -10.09 -10.33 -2.77
N TRP A 29 -9.18 -10.98 -3.48
CA TRP A 29 -9.51 -11.97 -4.52
C TRP A 29 -8.91 -13.34 -4.26
N ARG A 30 -8.34 -13.58 -3.08
CA ARG A 30 -7.74 -14.87 -2.73
C ARG A 30 -8.74 -16.00 -2.94
N ILE A 31 -8.30 -17.04 -3.64
CA ILE A 31 -9.01 -18.33 -3.75
C ILE A 31 -8.24 -19.40 -2.95
N LYS A 32 -6.90 -19.35 -2.99
CA LYS A 32 -5.98 -20.27 -2.32
C LYS A 32 -4.77 -19.53 -1.78
N GLY A 33 -4.03 -20.20 -0.89
CA GLY A 33 -2.86 -19.66 -0.23
C GLY A 33 -3.19 -18.90 1.05
N THR A 34 -2.19 -18.75 1.90
CA THR A 34 -2.27 -18.06 3.19
C THR A 34 -1.54 -16.71 3.13
N ASN A 35 -1.89 -15.78 4.02
CA ASN A 35 -1.12 -14.55 4.21
C ASN A 35 0.37 -14.86 4.40
N LYS A 36 0.69 -15.89 5.20
CA LYS A 36 2.06 -16.34 5.43
C LYS A 36 2.79 -16.70 4.15
N GLU A 37 2.26 -17.59 3.32
CA GLU A 37 2.91 -18.02 2.07
C GLU A 37 3.13 -16.84 1.11
N ILE A 38 2.15 -15.94 1.03
CA ILE A 38 2.22 -14.76 0.15
C ILE A 38 3.31 -13.81 0.61
N ILE A 39 3.40 -13.52 1.91
CA ILE A 39 4.46 -12.66 2.45
C ILE A 39 5.82 -13.37 2.39
N GLU A 40 5.92 -14.68 2.66
CA GLU A 40 7.18 -15.43 2.49
C GLU A 40 7.70 -15.34 1.05
N ASN A 41 6.82 -15.40 0.06
CA ASN A 41 7.18 -15.20 -1.34
C ASN A 41 7.69 -13.78 -1.63
N LEU A 42 7.10 -12.75 -1.04
CA LEU A 42 7.65 -11.38 -1.10
C LEU A 42 9.09 -11.37 -0.55
N PHE A 43 9.33 -11.95 0.62
CA PHE A 43 10.66 -11.93 1.22
C PHE A 43 11.68 -12.76 0.45
N ASN A 44 11.25 -13.79 -0.28
CA ASN A 44 12.09 -14.49 -1.25
C ASN A 44 12.49 -13.57 -2.42
N VAL A 45 11.57 -12.74 -2.93
CA VAL A 45 11.88 -11.73 -3.96
C VAL A 45 12.83 -10.67 -3.40
N ILE A 46 12.58 -10.17 -2.19
CA ILE A 46 13.44 -9.19 -1.50
C ILE A 46 14.86 -9.76 -1.31
N LYS A 47 14.98 -11.03 -0.94
CA LYS A 47 16.27 -11.72 -0.86
C LYS A 47 16.98 -11.74 -2.20
N ARG A 48 16.28 -12.10 -3.28
CA ARG A 48 16.89 -12.16 -4.63
C ARG A 48 17.43 -10.80 -5.07
N ILE A 49 16.70 -9.71 -4.82
CA ILE A 49 17.21 -8.36 -5.15
C ILE A 49 18.35 -7.93 -4.20
N TYR A 50 18.33 -8.36 -2.95
CA TYR A 50 19.44 -8.16 -2.02
C TYR A 50 20.73 -8.85 -2.51
N ASP A 51 20.62 -10.11 -2.96
CA ASP A 51 21.75 -10.90 -3.44
C ASP A 51 22.45 -10.21 -4.64
N VAL A 52 21.72 -9.47 -5.47
CA VAL A 52 22.28 -8.70 -6.60
C VAL A 52 22.68 -7.26 -6.25
N GLY A 53 22.52 -6.83 -5.01
CA GLY A 53 23.07 -5.55 -4.52
C GLY A 53 22.06 -4.54 -4.01
N ALA A 54 20.75 -4.81 -4.03
CA ALA A 54 19.77 -3.90 -3.42
C ALA A 54 20.00 -3.79 -1.90
N ARG A 55 19.98 -2.57 -1.37
CA ARG A 55 20.15 -2.33 0.08
C ARG A 55 19.06 -1.45 0.70
N ASN A 56 18.32 -0.65 -0.07
CA ASN A 56 17.23 0.17 0.48
C ASN A 56 15.89 -0.31 -0.07
N ILE A 57 15.06 -0.86 0.80
CA ILE A 57 13.73 -1.37 0.48
C ILE A 57 12.68 -0.58 1.26
N LEU A 58 11.64 -0.16 0.55
CA LEU A 58 10.42 0.40 1.12
C LEU A 58 9.26 -0.55 0.81
N ILE A 59 8.57 -1.03 1.86
CA ILE A 59 7.37 -1.86 1.73
C ILE A 59 6.17 -1.04 2.19
N LEU A 60 5.23 -0.80 1.28
CA LEU A 60 3.92 -0.23 1.60
C LEU A 60 3.00 -1.37 2.00
N GLY A 61 2.41 -1.28 3.20
CA GLY A 61 1.40 -2.22 3.65
C GLY A 61 0.17 -2.24 2.74
N ALA A 62 -0.62 -3.31 2.83
CA ALA A 62 -1.92 -3.37 2.20
C ALA A 62 -2.82 -2.24 2.74
N PRO A 63 -3.51 -1.49 1.85
CA PRO A 63 -4.40 -0.41 2.26
C PRO A 63 -5.61 -0.96 3.03
N PRO A 64 -6.42 -0.10 3.67
CA PRO A 64 -7.60 -0.53 4.40
C PRO A 64 -8.71 -0.96 3.44
N LEU A 65 -8.69 -2.23 3.00
CA LEU A 65 -9.65 -2.78 2.02
C LEU A 65 -11.10 -2.63 2.47
N TYR A 66 -11.35 -2.63 3.78
CA TYR A 66 -12.66 -2.40 4.38
C TYR A 66 -13.19 -0.97 4.14
N ARG A 67 -12.34 -0.01 3.73
CA ARG A 67 -12.73 1.35 3.31
C ARG A 67 -12.94 1.47 1.80
N ILE A 68 -12.47 0.51 0.99
CA ILE A 68 -12.52 0.60 -0.46
C ILE A 68 -13.98 0.55 -0.96
N PRO A 69 -14.40 1.49 -1.82
CA PRO A 69 -15.68 1.40 -2.50
C PRO A 69 -15.81 0.08 -3.24
N TYR A 70 -17.00 -0.52 -3.23
CA TYR A 70 -17.25 -1.83 -3.85
C TYR A 70 -16.56 -3.03 -3.17
N ARG A 71 -16.09 -2.91 -1.91
CA ARG A 71 -15.55 -4.03 -1.11
C ARG A 71 -16.42 -5.30 -1.12
N LYS A 72 -17.74 -5.15 -1.27
CA LYS A 72 -18.68 -6.28 -1.36
C LYS A 72 -18.40 -7.24 -2.51
N ASN A 73 -17.67 -6.79 -3.52
CA ASN A 73 -17.30 -7.64 -4.66
C ASN A 73 -16.18 -8.64 -4.29
N TYR A 74 -15.39 -8.38 -3.24
CA TYR A 74 -14.31 -9.28 -2.81
C TYR A 74 -14.84 -10.65 -2.42
N ASN A 75 -14.02 -11.68 -2.66
CA ASN A 75 -14.42 -13.07 -2.45
C ASN A 75 -14.86 -13.36 -1.02
N GLN A 76 -14.15 -12.79 -0.04
CA GLN A 76 -14.45 -12.95 1.39
C GLN A 76 -15.76 -12.27 1.82
N CYS A 77 -16.32 -11.39 0.98
CA CYS A 77 -17.52 -10.62 1.29
C CYS A 77 -18.80 -11.13 0.60
N LYS A 78 -18.70 -12.22 -0.16
CA LYS A 78 -19.83 -12.86 -0.85
C LYS A 78 -20.74 -13.56 0.17
N GLY A 79 -22.05 -13.31 0.07
CA GLY A 79 -23.07 -13.97 0.89
C GLY A 79 -23.20 -13.47 2.34
N ILE A 80 -22.36 -12.53 2.78
CA ILE A 80 -22.45 -11.94 4.13
C ILE A 80 -23.01 -10.51 4.09
N SER A 81 -23.30 -9.90 5.24
CA SER A 81 -23.69 -8.48 5.32
C SER A 81 -22.51 -7.54 5.01
N ASP A 82 -22.76 -6.24 4.93
CA ASP A 82 -21.69 -5.26 4.74
C ASP A 82 -20.87 -5.02 6.01
N GLY A 83 -21.51 -5.03 7.19
CA GLY A 83 -20.83 -4.94 8.48
C GLY A 83 -19.88 -6.13 8.71
N GLU A 84 -20.33 -7.35 8.43
CA GLU A 84 -19.47 -8.54 8.53
C GLU A 84 -18.30 -8.48 7.52
N CYS A 85 -18.54 -7.99 6.30
CA CYS A 85 -17.48 -7.79 5.31
C CYS A 85 -16.41 -6.81 5.79
N ILE A 86 -16.81 -5.72 6.47
CA ILE A 86 -15.87 -4.76 7.07
C ILE A 86 -14.98 -5.46 8.10
N GLU A 87 -15.56 -6.22 9.03
CA GLU A 87 -14.80 -6.89 10.09
C GLU A 87 -13.84 -7.96 9.54
N VAL A 88 -14.30 -8.77 8.58
CA VAL A 88 -13.47 -9.77 7.90
C VAL A 88 -12.27 -9.12 7.20
N LEU A 89 -12.52 -8.09 6.38
CA LEU A 89 -11.45 -7.40 5.65
C LEU A 89 -10.50 -6.65 6.59
N LYS A 90 -11.01 -6.08 7.68
CA LYS A 90 -10.19 -5.39 8.68
C LYS A 90 -9.23 -6.36 9.37
N LYS A 91 -9.72 -7.55 9.76
CA LYS A 91 -8.90 -8.62 10.31
C LYS A 91 -7.83 -9.07 9.32
N GLU A 92 -8.20 -9.32 8.07
CA GLU A 92 -7.29 -9.81 7.03
C GLU A 92 -6.20 -8.79 6.68
N VAL A 93 -6.54 -7.50 6.55
CA VAL A 93 -5.55 -6.43 6.36
C VAL A 93 -4.58 -6.35 7.54
N LEU A 94 -5.09 -6.46 8.77
CA LEU A 94 -4.27 -6.44 9.98
C LEU A 94 -3.29 -7.62 10.01
N GLU A 95 -3.77 -8.84 9.77
CA GLU A 95 -2.95 -10.05 9.77
C GLU A 95 -1.89 -10.01 8.66
N PHE A 96 -2.27 -9.59 7.44
CA PHE A 96 -1.35 -9.46 6.31
C PHE A 96 -0.21 -8.47 6.62
N ASN A 97 -0.56 -7.28 7.12
CA ASN A 97 0.42 -6.24 7.45
C ASN A 97 1.29 -6.63 8.64
N ASN A 98 0.75 -7.32 9.65
CA ASN A 98 1.51 -7.83 10.77
C ASN A 98 2.56 -8.87 10.34
N GLU A 99 2.23 -9.74 9.39
CA GLU A 99 3.19 -10.72 8.86
C GLU A 99 4.31 -10.03 8.07
N ILE A 100 4.00 -8.98 7.29
CA ILE A 100 5.04 -8.13 6.65
C ILE A 100 5.98 -7.57 7.71
N ILE A 101 5.46 -6.95 8.77
CA ILE A 101 6.27 -6.33 9.82
C ILE A 101 7.13 -7.39 10.53
N LYS A 102 6.56 -8.56 10.84
CA LYS A 102 7.26 -9.66 11.47
C LYS A 102 8.42 -10.17 10.62
N LEU A 103 8.17 -10.49 9.35
CA LEU A 103 9.22 -10.95 8.45
C LEU A 103 10.24 -9.86 8.14
N SER A 104 9.83 -8.58 8.14
CA SER A 104 10.75 -7.44 8.03
C SER A 104 11.79 -7.43 9.15
N LYS A 105 11.34 -7.62 10.40
CA LYS A 105 12.23 -7.68 11.58
C LYS A 105 13.19 -8.87 11.51
N ILE A 106 12.69 -10.04 11.09
CA ILE A 106 13.52 -11.25 10.94
C ILE A 106 14.55 -11.04 9.84
N PHE A 107 14.14 -10.49 8.71
CA PHE A 107 15.00 -10.26 7.56
C PHE A 107 16.10 -9.23 7.89
N PHE A 108 15.73 -8.12 8.53
CA PHE A 108 16.69 -7.09 8.96
C PHE A 108 17.77 -7.67 9.89
N LYS A 109 17.40 -8.54 10.84
CA LYS A 109 18.37 -9.22 11.72
C LYS A 109 19.32 -10.15 10.97
N LYS A 110 18.84 -10.78 9.90
CA LYS A 110 19.61 -11.75 9.10
C LYS A 110 20.54 -11.07 8.08
N TYR A 111 20.17 -9.89 7.58
CA TYR A 111 20.87 -9.19 6.51
C TYR A 111 21.28 -7.79 6.96
N SER A 112 22.42 -7.71 7.67
CA SER A 112 22.92 -6.53 8.38
C SER A 112 23.21 -5.29 7.53
N TYR A 113 23.25 -5.41 6.20
CA TYR A 113 23.47 -4.29 5.29
C TYR A 113 22.20 -3.77 4.62
N MET A 114 21.02 -4.34 4.91
CA MET A 114 19.75 -3.88 4.35
C MET A 114 19.09 -2.82 5.24
N ASN A 115 18.67 -1.73 4.62
CA ASN A 115 17.66 -0.82 5.14
C ASN A 115 16.28 -1.30 4.66
N LEU A 116 15.39 -1.60 5.60
CA LEU A 116 14.02 -1.99 5.32
C LEU A 116 13.07 -1.03 6.05
N ILE A 117 12.29 -0.30 5.27
CA ILE A 117 11.32 0.68 5.75
C ILE A 117 9.93 0.11 5.50
N TYR A 118 9.11 0.03 6.55
CA TYR A 118 7.69 -0.29 6.43
C TYR A 118 6.87 1.00 6.49
N TYR A 119 5.98 1.18 5.53
CA TYR A 119 5.05 2.31 5.45
C TYR A 119 3.61 1.82 5.61
N SER A 120 2.93 2.29 6.66
CA SER A 120 1.53 1.93 6.91
C SER A 120 0.59 2.76 6.03
N THR A 121 0.11 2.18 4.95
CA THR A 121 -0.93 2.79 4.10
C THR A 121 -2.27 2.90 4.82
N VAL A 122 -2.55 2.02 5.79
CA VAL A 122 -3.71 2.12 6.69
C VAL A 122 -3.71 3.44 7.44
N ASN A 123 -2.56 3.84 8.00
CA ASN A 123 -2.49 5.06 8.81
C ASN A 123 -2.84 6.30 7.99
N ILE A 124 -2.19 6.48 6.83
CA ILE A 124 -2.43 7.67 6.00
C ILE A 124 -3.82 7.65 5.35
N PHE A 125 -4.37 6.49 4.98
CA PHE A 125 -5.73 6.43 4.43
C PHE A 125 -6.78 6.76 5.49
N GLU A 126 -6.65 6.21 6.70
CA GLU A 126 -7.56 6.52 7.80
C GLU A 126 -7.46 7.99 8.20
N ASP A 127 -6.25 8.57 8.22
CA ASP A 127 -6.05 9.99 8.51
C ASP A 127 -6.69 10.90 7.46
N ILE A 128 -6.52 10.58 6.17
CA ILE A 128 -7.19 11.32 5.08
C ILE A 128 -8.70 11.19 5.19
N ILE A 129 -9.23 9.99 5.40
CA ILE A 129 -10.68 9.76 5.49
C ILE A 129 -11.26 10.52 6.69
N LYS A 130 -10.57 10.53 7.83
CA LYS A 130 -10.98 11.25 9.04
C LYS A 130 -10.94 12.77 8.84
N ASN A 131 -9.90 13.28 8.17
CA ASN A 131 -9.65 14.71 7.97
C ASN A 131 -9.91 15.13 6.52
N CYS A 132 -10.97 14.60 5.91
CA CYS A 132 -11.23 14.65 4.46
C CYS A 132 -11.10 16.06 3.85
N TYR A 133 -11.72 17.05 4.50
CA TYR A 133 -11.71 18.45 4.03
C TYR A 133 -10.35 19.13 4.21
N GLU A 134 -9.60 18.79 5.26
CA GLU A 134 -8.25 19.34 5.50
C GLU A 134 -7.26 18.90 4.42
N TYR A 135 -7.45 17.68 3.90
CA TYR A 135 -6.71 17.16 2.76
C TYR A 135 -7.25 17.67 1.40
N GLY A 136 -8.26 18.53 1.39
CA GLY A 136 -8.80 19.17 0.19
C GLY A 136 -9.83 18.35 -0.58
N PHE A 137 -10.35 17.27 -0.01
CA PHE A 137 -11.42 16.47 -0.61
C PHE A 137 -12.80 16.91 -0.10
N LYS A 138 -13.84 16.68 -0.91
CA LYS A 138 -15.24 16.85 -0.52
C LYS A 138 -15.92 15.52 -0.18
N ASP A 139 -15.41 14.41 -0.68
CA ASP A 139 -15.95 13.07 -0.42
C ASP A 139 -14.83 12.02 -0.32
N CYS A 140 -14.68 11.44 0.86
CA CYS A 140 -13.69 10.39 1.13
C CYS A 140 -14.30 9.00 1.32
N ILE A 141 -15.62 8.89 1.24
CA ILE A 141 -16.36 7.65 1.50
C ILE A 141 -16.85 7.04 0.20
N ASN A 142 -17.45 7.86 -0.67
CA ASN A 142 -17.94 7.41 -1.96
C ASN A 142 -16.86 7.55 -3.03
N SER A 143 -17.00 6.78 -4.12
CA SER A 143 -16.16 6.96 -5.29
C SER A 143 -16.73 7.97 -6.27
N TRP A 144 -15.83 8.63 -7.02
CA TRP A 144 -16.19 9.45 -8.17
C TRP A 144 -16.94 8.63 -9.25
N GLY A 145 -16.60 7.35 -9.40
CA GLY A 145 -17.35 6.39 -10.20
C GLY A 145 -17.39 6.67 -11.71
N GLY A 146 -16.50 7.52 -12.22
CA GLY A 146 -16.49 7.91 -13.63
C GLY A 146 -17.51 8.99 -14.01
N ASN A 147 -18.19 9.62 -13.04
CA ASN A 147 -19.20 10.63 -13.32
C ASN A 147 -18.56 11.96 -13.74
N LYS A 148 -18.49 12.21 -15.06
CA LYS A 148 -17.91 13.42 -15.66
C LYS A 148 -18.59 14.74 -15.27
N LYS A 149 -19.77 14.71 -14.64
CA LYS A 149 -20.42 15.92 -14.08
C LYS A 149 -19.81 16.38 -12.76
N ARG A 150 -19.07 15.50 -12.07
CA ARG A 150 -18.35 15.81 -10.83
C ARG A 150 -16.85 15.84 -11.11
N ASN A 151 -16.11 16.66 -10.38
CA ASN A 151 -14.66 16.70 -10.52
C ASN A 151 -14.03 15.57 -9.70
N VAL A 152 -13.21 14.72 -10.34
CA VAL A 152 -12.51 13.63 -9.63
C VAL A 152 -11.59 14.15 -8.53
N SER A 153 -11.13 15.41 -8.62
CA SER A 153 -10.29 16.01 -7.58
C SER A 153 -11.02 16.24 -6.27
N ASP A 154 -12.35 16.28 -6.29
CA ASP A 154 -13.17 16.42 -5.09
C ASP A 154 -13.24 15.11 -4.27
N PHE A 155 -12.68 14.01 -4.76
CA PHE A 155 -12.84 12.69 -4.14
C PHE A 155 -11.51 12.06 -3.77
N PHE A 156 -11.49 11.37 -2.63
CA PHE A 156 -10.38 10.49 -2.29
C PHE A 156 -10.36 9.24 -3.19
N TRP A 157 -11.52 8.66 -3.48
CA TRP A 157 -11.66 7.47 -4.32
C TRP A 157 -12.09 7.83 -5.74
N ALA A 158 -11.31 7.43 -6.74
CA ALA A 158 -11.74 7.52 -8.14
C ALA A 158 -12.74 6.41 -8.49
N ASN A 159 -12.47 5.18 -8.03
CA ASN A 159 -13.31 3.99 -8.12
C ASN A 159 -12.95 3.07 -6.95
N SER A 160 -12.51 1.83 -7.19
CA SER A 160 -11.81 1.01 -6.19
C SER A 160 -10.38 1.48 -5.89
N HIS A 161 -9.85 2.43 -6.68
CA HIS A 161 -8.53 3.04 -6.52
C HIS A 161 -8.66 4.46 -5.99
N ILE A 162 -7.62 4.93 -5.29
CA ILE A 162 -7.50 6.33 -4.88
C ILE A 162 -7.31 7.25 -6.10
N SER A 163 -7.80 8.47 -5.99
CA SER A 163 -7.73 9.50 -7.05
C SER A 163 -6.30 10.01 -7.27
N TYR A 164 -6.07 10.77 -8.35
CA TYR A 164 -4.75 11.33 -8.60
C TYR A 164 -4.29 12.34 -7.52
N PRO A 165 -5.14 13.20 -6.92
CA PRO A 165 -4.70 14.05 -5.81
C PRO A 165 -4.36 13.23 -4.56
N ALA A 166 -5.11 12.15 -4.29
CA ALA A 166 -4.80 11.24 -3.20
C ALA A 166 -3.44 10.55 -3.40
N ASN A 167 -3.12 10.10 -4.62
CA ASN A 167 -1.78 9.59 -4.95
C ASN A 167 -0.69 10.65 -4.73
N LYS A 168 -0.95 11.92 -5.08
CA LYS A 168 0.00 13.02 -4.86
C LYS A 168 0.26 13.26 -3.37
N ILE A 169 -0.77 13.21 -2.53
CA ILE A 169 -0.65 13.32 -1.06
C ILE A 169 0.14 12.13 -0.50
N LEU A 170 -0.18 10.90 -0.91
CA LEU A 170 0.56 9.70 -0.51
C LEU A 170 2.05 9.81 -0.86
N ALA A 171 2.37 10.20 -2.09
CA ALA A 171 3.75 10.39 -2.54
C ALA A 171 4.49 11.47 -1.73
N LYS A 172 3.81 12.59 -1.42
CA LYS A 172 4.38 13.66 -0.57
C LYS A 172 4.67 13.16 0.83
N ASN A 173 3.75 12.42 1.44
CA ASN A 173 3.92 11.89 2.79
C ASN A 173 5.04 10.82 2.86
N ILE A 174 5.16 9.96 1.84
CA ILE A 174 6.30 9.04 1.72
C ILE A 174 7.61 9.82 1.60
N ASN A 175 7.66 10.88 0.80
CA ASN A 175 8.85 11.73 0.68
C ASN A 175 9.22 12.42 2.02
N GLU A 176 8.24 12.90 2.77
CA GLU A 176 8.46 13.45 4.12
C GLU A 176 9.04 12.40 5.08
N LEU A 177 8.50 11.18 5.08
CA LEU A 177 9.06 10.06 5.84
C LEU A 177 10.52 9.80 5.45
N LEU A 178 10.80 9.63 4.15
CA LEU A 178 12.15 9.32 3.68
C LEU A 178 13.16 10.42 4.05
N ASN A 179 12.76 11.69 3.97
CA ASN A 179 13.61 12.81 4.40
C ASN A 179 13.83 12.85 5.91
N SER A 180 12.88 12.35 6.71
CA SER A 180 13.05 12.28 8.17
C SER A 180 14.04 11.20 8.62
N LEU A 181 14.30 10.19 7.78
CA LEU A 181 15.25 9.11 8.04
C LEU A 181 16.70 9.47 7.68
N ASN A 182 16.90 10.51 6.87
CA ASN A 182 18.21 10.96 6.40
C ASN A 182 18.83 12.06 7.30
N LYS A 183 18.58 12.01 8.60
CA LYS A 183 19.16 12.94 9.59
C LYS A 183 20.39 12.36 10.27
#